data_AF-A0A1J4Q7X0-F1
#
_entry.id   AF-A0A1J4Q7X0-F1
#
_cell.length_a   1.000
_cell.length_b   1.000
_cell.length_c   1.000
_cell.angle_alpha   90.00
_cell.angle_beta   90.00
_cell.angle_gamma   90.00
#
_symmetry.space_group_name_H-M   'P 1'
#
loop_
_entity.id
_entity.type
_entity.pdbx_description
1 polymer ?
#
loop_
_entity_poly.entity_id
_entity_poly.type
_entity_poly.pdbx_seq_one_letter_code
_entity_poly.pdbx_strand_id
1 'polypeptide(L)'
;MSTTTPEETAATPEAAIAAARERIDAIDDRIIGLIQERTAVSAVVQQTRISSGGRRVSLSREMEILGHYREALGKPGTALAMTLLELCRGRI
;
A
#
# COMPACT_ATOMS: atom_id res chain seq x y z
N MET A 1 42.60 37.10 4.04
CA MET A 1 42.26 35.65 4.06
C MET A 1 40.75 35.59 4.20
N SER A 2 40.04 35.47 3.08
CA SER A 2 38.58 35.50 3.07
C SER A 2 38.02 34.20 3.60
N THR A 3 37.03 34.39 4.47
CA THR A 3 36.17 33.44 5.16
C THR A 3 35.42 32.52 4.19
N THR A 4 35.40 31.22 4.47
CA THR A 4 34.37 30.31 3.93
C THR A 4 33.71 29.62 5.12
N THR A 5 32.59 30.20 5.54
CA THR A 5 31.67 29.67 6.54
C THR A 5 31.15 28.29 6.08
N PRO A 6 31.01 27.29 6.97
CA PRO A 6 30.55 25.93 6.63
C PRO A 6 29.04 25.82 6.36
N GLU A 7 28.39 26.86 5.83
CA GLU A 7 26.92 27.00 5.81
C GLU A 7 26.27 26.80 4.43
N GLU A 8 27.00 26.33 3.42
CA GLU A 8 26.45 26.24 2.06
C GLU A 8 26.32 24.79 1.55
N THR A 9 25.55 24.00 2.29
CA THR A 9 24.74 22.93 1.67
C THR A 9 23.27 23.31 1.85
N ALA A 10 22.91 24.52 1.43
CA ALA A 10 21.52 24.81 1.13
C ALA A 10 21.16 24.03 -0.14
N ALA A 11 20.63 22.82 0.04
CA ALA A 11 20.00 22.10 -1.06
C ALA A 11 18.99 23.06 -1.71
N THR A 12 19.16 23.34 -3.00
CA THR A 12 18.19 24.17 -3.71
C THR A 12 16.81 23.51 -3.61
N PRO A 13 15.70 24.28 -3.72
CA PRO A 13 14.36 23.70 -3.71
C PRO A 13 14.22 22.52 -4.69
N GLU A 14 14.88 22.57 -5.84
CA GLU A 14 14.92 21.50 -6.84
C GLU A 14 15.62 20.24 -6.32
N ALA A 15 16.76 20.38 -5.64
CA ALA A 15 17.47 19.26 -5.04
C ALA A 15 16.64 18.59 -3.91
N ALA A 16 15.94 19.40 -3.09
CA ALA A 16 15.05 18.88 -2.05
C ALA A 16 13.84 18.13 -2.64
N ILE A 17 13.25 18.65 -3.73
CA ILE A 17 12.15 17.98 -4.44
C ILE A 17 12.61 16.66 -5.06
N ALA A 18 13.81 16.63 -5.67
CA ALA A 18 14.37 15.42 -6.26
C ALA A 18 14.56 14.32 -5.21
N ALA A 19 15.17 14.65 -4.06
CA ALA A 19 15.35 13.70 -2.95
C ALA A 19 14.01 13.21 -2.37
N ALA A 20 13.00 14.08 -2.28
CA ALA A 20 11.67 13.69 -1.83
C ALA A 20 10.99 12.70 -2.79
N ARG A 21 11.16 12.88 -4.11
CA ARG A 21 10.62 11.96 -5.12
C ARG A 21 11.30 10.59 -5.07
N GLU A 22 12.61 10.54 -4.95
CA GLU A 22 13.34 9.27 -4.77
C GLU A 22 12.83 8.50 -3.54
N ARG A 23 12.53 9.23 -2.45
CA ARG A 23 11.92 8.63 -1.26
C ARG A 23 10.49 8.13 -1.51
N ILE A 24 9.69 8.83 -2.31
CA ILE A 24 8.34 8.38 -2.72
C ILE A 24 8.45 7.10 -3.52
N ASP A 25 9.35 7.05 -4.50
CA ASP A 25 9.55 5.86 -5.34
C ASP A 25 9.92 4.63 -4.48
N ALA A 26 10.83 4.80 -3.50
CA ALA A 26 11.19 3.74 -2.55
C ALA A 26 10.05 3.36 -1.57
N ILE A 27 9.09 4.24 -1.32
CA ILE A 27 7.86 3.92 -0.58
C ILE A 27 6.92 3.12 -1.48
N ASP A 28 6.74 3.54 -2.72
CA ASP A 28 5.84 2.91 -3.68
C ASP A 28 6.30 1.48 -4.02
N ASP A 29 7.60 1.25 -4.19
CA ASP A 29 8.15 -0.10 -4.36
C ASP A 29 7.80 -1.03 -3.19
N ARG A 30 7.87 -0.51 -1.96
CA ARG A 30 7.50 -1.26 -0.76
C ARG A 30 5.99 -1.50 -0.68
N ILE A 31 5.16 -0.52 -1.05
CA ILE A 31 3.71 -0.68 -1.12
C ILE A 31 3.36 -1.76 -2.15
N ILE A 32 3.96 -1.74 -3.33
CA ILE A 32 3.74 -2.75 -4.38
C ILE A 32 4.13 -4.13 -3.88
N GLY A 33 5.30 -4.28 -3.26
CA GLY A 33 5.75 -5.55 -2.67
C GLY A 33 4.75 -6.09 -1.62
N LEU A 34 4.28 -5.23 -0.71
CA LEU A 34 3.30 -5.60 0.30
C LEU A 34 1.94 -6.00 -0.31
N ILE A 35 1.52 -5.33 -1.39
CA ILE A 35 0.27 -5.68 -2.09
C ILE A 35 0.39 -7.05 -2.77
N GLN A 36 1.54 -7.34 -3.39
CA GLN A 36 1.80 -8.64 -4.01
C GLN A 36 1.81 -9.76 -2.96
N GLU A 37 2.50 -9.55 -1.84
CA GLU A 37 2.51 -10.50 -0.71
C GLU A 37 1.10 -10.73 -0.16
N ARG A 38 0.34 -9.66 0.10
CA ARG A 38 -1.05 -9.74 0.57
C ARG A 38 -1.92 -10.53 -0.40
N THR A 39 -1.72 -10.35 -1.71
CA THR A 39 -2.46 -11.07 -2.75
C THR A 39 -2.13 -12.57 -2.72
N ALA A 40 -0.85 -12.93 -2.59
CA ALA A 40 -0.41 -14.31 -2.49
C ALA A 40 -0.99 -15.00 -1.23
N VAL A 41 -0.94 -14.33 -0.07
CA VAL A 41 -1.55 -14.84 1.17
C VAL A 41 -3.07 -14.99 1.02
N SER A 42 -3.74 -14.03 0.37
CA SER A 42 -5.18 -14.12 0.11
C SER A 42 -5.54 -15.31 -0.78
N ALA A 43 -4.72 -15.63 -1.78
CA ALA A 43 -4.93 -16.81 -2.63
C ALA A 43 -4.85 -18.12 -1.82
N VAL A 44 -3.89 -18.24 -0.88
CA VAL A 44 -3.78 -19.39 0.02
C VAL A 44 -5.04 -19.56 0.89
N VAL A 45 -5.54 -18.46 1.46
CA VAL A 45 -6.79 -18.46 2.25
C VAL A 45 -7.98 -18.91 1.41
N GLN A 46 -8.12 -18.36 0.19
CA GLN A 46 -9.22 -18.72 -0.72
C GLN A 46 -9.15 -20.20 -1.11
N GLN A 47 -7.97 -20.71 -1.46
CA GLN A 47 -7.77 -22.11 -1.82
C GLN A 47 -8.17 -23.03 -0.66
N THR A 48 -7.76 -22.70 0.57
CA THR A 48 -8.07 -23.46 1.79
C THR A 48 -9.57 -23.49 2.08
N ARG A 49 -10.28 -22.37 1.85
CA ARG A 49 -11.73 -22.30 2.02
C ARG A 49 -12.46 -23.17 1.00
N ILE A 50 -12.05 -23.11 -0.27
CA ILE A 50 -12.65 -23.90 -1.35
C ILE A 50 -12.41 -25.40 -1.11
N SER A 51 -11.18 -25.80 -0.75
CA SER A 51 -10.86 -27.20 -0.47
C SER A 51 -11.65 -27.76 0.73
N SER A 52 -12.06 -26.89 1.65
CA SER A 52 -12.89 -27.24 2.81
C SER A 52 -14.40 -27.18 2.52
N GLY A 53 -14.82 -27.06 1.24
CA GLY A 53 -16.23 -26.96 0.84
C GLY A 53 -16.89 -25.60 1.11
N GLY A 54 -16.10 -24.60 1.49
CA GLY A 54 -16.56 -23.24 1.76
C GLY A 54 -16.62 -22.36 0.51
N ARG A 55 -17.22 -21.18 0.65
CA ARG A 55 -17.24 -20.15 -0.40
C ARG A 55 -15.86 -19.53 -0.59
N ARG A 56 -15.56 -19.05 -1.80
CA ARG A 56 -14.31 -18.32 -2.10
C ARG A 56 -14.17 -17.01 -1.31
N VAL A 57 -15.27 -16.27 -1.13
CA VAL A 57 -15.32 -14.94 -0.46
C VAL A 57 -16.13 -14.96 0.83
N SER A 58 -15.81 -14.07 1.77
CA SER A 58 -16.49 -13.93 3.07
C SER A 58 -16.87 -12.47 3.29
N LEU A 59 -18.15 -12.16 3.15
CA LEU A 59 -18.66 -10.79 3.23
C LEU A 59 -18.32 -10.13 4.59
N SER A 60 -18.46 -10.87 5.70
CA SER A 60 -18.12 -10.34 7.03
C SER A 60 -16.66 -9.91 7.10
N ARG A 61 -15.74 -10.74 6.59
CA ARG A 61 -14.32 -10.42 6.58
C ARG A 61 -13.99 -9.26 5.65
N GLU A 62 -14.66 -9.16 4.50
CA GLU A 62 -14.49 -8.02 3.59
C GLU A 62 -14.96 -6.71 4.25
N MET A 63 -16.09 -6.71 4.96
CA MET A 63 -16.58 -5.55 5.70
C MET A 63 -15.61 -5.10 6.81
N GLU A 64 -15.00 -6.04 7.54
CA GLU A 64 -13.94 -5.73 8.52
C GLU A 64 -12.74 -5.03 7.86
N ILE A 65 -12.30 -5.52 6.70
CA ILE A 65 -11.19 -4.92 5.95
C ILE A 65 -11.54 -3.50 5.50
N LEU A 66 -12.74 -3.28 4.95
CA LEU A 66 -13.21 -1.95 4.56
C LEU A 66 -13.23 -0.99 5.75
N GLY A 67 -13.68 -1.46 6.92
CA GLY A 67 -13.70 -0.71 8.18
C GLY A 67 -12.28 -0.31 8.61
N HIS A 68 -11.35 -1.27 8.62
CA HIS A 68 -9.96 -1.05 9.03
C HIS A 68 -9.26 0.02 8.18
N TYR A 69 -9.38 -0.06 6.84
CA TYR A 69 -8.77 0.95 5.97
C TYR A 69 -9.46 2.31 6.11
N ARG A 70 -10.77 2.34 6.33
CA ARG A 70 -11.50 3.60 6.55
C ARG A 70 -11.10 4.28 7.85
N GLU A 71 -10.85 3.52 8.91
CA GLU A 71 -10.37 4.04 10.18
C GLU A 71 -8.98 4.65 10.04
N ALA A 72 -8.07 3.97 9.33
CA ALA A 72 -6.69 4.42 9.14
C ALA A 72 -6.55 5.60 8.16
N LEU A 73 -7.32 5.63 7.08
CA LEU A 73 -7.13 6.55 5.94
C LEU A 73 -8.35 7.43 5.66
N GLY A 74 -9.39 7.36 6.49
CA GLY A 74 -10.65 8.07 6.26
C GLY A 74 -11.43 7.53 5.05
N LYS A 75 -12.25 8.39 4.44
CA LYS A 75 -13.11 8.02 3.30
C LYS A 75 -12.35 7.40 2.11
N PRO A 76 -11.16 7.90 1.70
CA PRO A 76 -10.37 7.29 0.63
C PRO A 76 -9.93 5.85 0.92
N GLY A 77 -9.76 5.50 2.21
CA GLY A 77 -9.38 4.15 2.63
C GLY A 77 -10.34 3.07 2.18
N THR A 78 -11.65 3.36 2.15
CA THR A 78 -12.65 2.40 1.65
C THR A 78 -12.42 2.06 0.19
N ALA A 79 -12.15 3.07 -0.66
CA ALA A 79 -11.89 2.84 -2.09
C ALA A 79 -10.61 2.03 -2.30
N LEU A 80 -9.54 2.36 -1.58
CA LEU A 80 -8.28 1.60 -1.62
C LEU A 80 -8.51 0.13 -1.23
N ALA A 81 -9.25 -0.11 -0.15
CA ALA A 81 -9.55 -1.46 0.30
C ALA A 81 -10.39 -2.25 -0.73
N MET A 82 -11.36 -1.61 -1.39
CA MET A 82 -12.13 -2.22 -2.47
C MET A 82 -11.23 -2.66 -3.63
N THR A 83 -10.32 -1.79 -4.08
CA THR A 83 -9.34 -2.14 -5.13
C THR A 83 -8.45 -3.31 -4.71
N LEU A 84 -7.96 -3.34 -3.46
CA LEU A 84 -7.15 -4.46 -2.97
C LEU A 84 -7.93 -5.77 -2.89
N LEU A 85 -9.21 -5.73 -2.50
CA LEU A 85 -10.08 -6.91 -2.48
C LEU A 85 -10.35 -7.44 -3.90
N GLU A 86 -10.55 -6.55 -4.87
CA GLU A 86 -10.68 -6.89 -6.29
C GLU A 86 -9.44 -7.57 -6.85
N LEU A 87 -8.25 -7.05 -6.56
CA LEU A 87 -6.99 -7.70 -6.95
C LEU A 87 -6.86 -9.12 -6.37
N CYS A 88 -7.30 -9.33 -5.13
CA CYS A 88 -7.16 -10.62 -4.45
C CYS A 88 -8.14 -11.70 -4.93
N ARG A 89 -9.38 -11.33 -5.26
CA ARG A 89 -10.43 -12.30 -5.64
C ARG A 89 -10.48 -12.60 -7.15
N GLY A 90 -9.78 -11.79 -7.96
CA GLY A 90 -9.91 -11.77 -9.41
C GLY A 90 -11.20 -11.08 -9.86
N ARG A 91 -11.27 -10.62 -11.12
CA ARG A 91 -12.55 -10.21 -11.71
C ARG A 91 -13.46 -11.43 -11.79
N ILE A 92 -14.61 -11.36 -11.13
CA ILE A 92 -15.72 -12.30 -11.30
C ILE A 92 -16.35 -12.05 -12.67
#